data_AF-A0A484GLH3-F1
#
_entry.id   AF-A0A484GLH3-F1
#
_cell.length_a   1.000
_cell.length_b   1.000
_cell.length_c   1.000
_cell.angle_alpha   90.00
_cell.angle_beta   90.00
_cell.angle_gamma   90.00
#
_symmetry.space_group_name_H-M   'P 1'
#
loop_
_entity.id
_entity.type
_entity.pdbx_description
1 polymer ?
#
loop_
_entity_poly.entity_id
_entity_poly.type
_entity_poly.pdbx_seq_one_letter_code
_entity_poly.pdbx_strand_id
1 'polypeptide(L)'
;MGSVTSIPLDSPLGCILRNWKEFDADSLKEKRLIFFCNTGWPQYKLGDHEQWPLNGMLNYITILKLDLYYWRLGKDSEVPYVQAFMAL
;
A
#
# COMPACT_ATOMS: atom_id res chain seq x y z
N MET A 1 -19.27 -14.97 11.54
CA MET A 1 -19.28 -13.79 10.64
C MET A 1 -18.05 -12.97 10.98
N GLY A 2 -17.04 -12.97 10.11
CA GLY A 2 -15.74 -12.36 10.38
C GLY A 2 -15.85 -10.84 10.42
N SER A 3 -15.39 -10.23 11.50
CA SER A 3 -15.25 -8.79 11.65
C SER A 3 -14.34 -8.25 10.55
N VAL A 4 -14.89 -7.44 9.66
CA VAL A 4 -14.09 -6.49 8.86
C VAL A 4 -13.45 -5.57 9.89
N THR A 5 -12.17 -5.79 10.18
CA THR A 5 -11.34 -4.81 10.88
C THR A 5 -11.49 -3.49 10.13
N SER A 6 -12.19 -2.54 10.75
CA SER A 6 -12.57 -1.27 10.12
C SER A 6 -11.31 -0.46 9.85
N ILE A 7 -10.81 -0.54 8.62
CA ILE A 7 -9.73 0.33 8.14
C ILE A 7 -10.18 1.77 8.42
N PRO A 8 -9.41 2.56 9.19
CA PRO A 8 -9.78 3.92 9.51
C PRO A 8 -9.92 4.73 8.21
N LEU A 9 -11.03 5.44 8.03
CA LEU A 9 -11.30 6.20 6.81
C LEU A 9 -10.33 7.38 6.61
N ASP A 10 -9.75 7.86 7.70
CA ASP A 10 -8.73 8.90 7.77
C ASP A 10 -7.29 8.38 7.57
N SER A 11 -7.12 7.05 7.46
CA SER A 11 -5.83 6.47 7.10
C SER A 11 -5.54 6.64 5.61
N PRO A 12 -4.25 6.60 5.19
CA PRO A 12 -3.89 6.63 3.77
C PRO A 12 -4.56 5.51 2.96
N LEU A 13 -4.58 4.28 3.50
CA LEU A 13 -5.30 3.16 2.88
C LEU A 13 -6.80 3.43 2.78
N GLY A 14 -7.41 3.99 3.84
CA GLY A 14 -8.82 4.36 3.86
C GLY A 14 -9.17 5.41 2.80
N CYS A 15 -8.30 6.39 2.59
CA CYS A 15 -8.47 7.45 1.59
C CYS A 15 -8.42 6.88 0.16
N ILE A 16 -7.45 6.01 -0.14
CA ILE A 16 -7.35 5.35 -1.46
C ILE A 16 -8.58 4.48 -1.71
N LEU A 17 -9.02 3.69 -0.73
CA LEU A 17 -10.20 2.82 -0.87
C LEU A 17 -11.48 3.64 -1.07
N ARG A 18 -11.62 4.78 -0.40
CA ARG A 18 -12.77 5.67 -0.57
C ARG A 18 -12.83 6.26 -1.97
N ASN A 19 -11.68 6.60 -2.54
CA ASN A 19 -11.54 7.22 -3.85
C ASN A 19 -11.06 6.22 -4.92
N TRP A 20 -11.35 4.93 -4.73
CA TRP A 20 -10.76 3.83 -5.51
C TRP A 20 -10.82 4.04 -7.03
N LYS A 21 -11.93 4.60 -7.53
CA LYS A 21 -12.12 4.86 -8.97
C LYS A 21 -11.09 5.80 -9.58
N GLU A 22 -10.45 6.66 -8.78
CA GLU A 22 -9.40 7.57 -9.24
C GLU A 22 -8.03 6.88 -9.29
N PHE A 23 -7.85 5.79 -8.52
CA PHE A 23 -6.60 5.03 -8.41
C PHE A 23 -6.61 3.72 -9.22
N ASP A 24 -7.77 3.24 -9.67
CA ASP A 24 -7.91 2.00 -10.45
C ASP A 24 -7.56 2.20 -11.94
N ALA A 25 -6.29 2.54 -12.21
CA ALA A 25 -5.81 2.71 -13.57
C ALA A 25 -5.70 1.37 -14.34
N ASP A 26 -5.50 0.24 -13.64
CA ASP A 26 -5.05 -1.02 -14.23
C ASP A 26 -5.82 -2.29 -13.75
N SER A 27 -7.12 -2.18 -13.47
CA SER A 27 -7.90 -3.31 -12.90
C SER A 27 -7.31 -3.83 -11.58
N LEU A 28 -6.83 -2.90 -10.76
CA LEU A 28 -6.33 -3.18 -9.43
C LEU A 28 -7.47 -3.74 -8.58
N LYS A 29 -7.11 -4.38 -7.47
CA LYS A 29 -8.09 -5.01 -6.58
C LYS A 29 -7.93 -4.43 -5.19
N GLU A 30 -8.98 -3.80 -4.67
CA GLU A 30 -9.03 -3.26 -3.31
C GLU A 30 -8.53 -4.30 -2.28
N LYS A 31 -9.05 -5.54 -2.34
CA LYS A 31 -8.65 -6.63 -1.44
C LYS A 31 -7.15 -6.93 -1.50
N ARG A 32 -6.54 -6.79 -2.68
CA ARG A 32 -5.11 -7.03 -2.88
C ARG A 32 -4.28 -5.88 -2.34
N LEU A 33 -4.74 -4.64 -2.50
CA LEU A 33 -4.15 -3.47 -1.83
C LEU A 33 -4.18 -3.62 -0.31
N ILE A 34 -5.33 -4.00 0.26
CA ILE A 34 -5.48 -4.23 1.70
C ILE A 34 -4.50 -5.30 2.18
N PHE A 35 -4.41 -6.41 1.46
CA PHE A 35 -3.47 -7.49 1.79
C PHE A 35 -2.02 -7.00 1.76
N PHE A 36 -1.63 -6.27 0.71
CA PHE A 36 -0.28 -5.74 0.63
C PHE A 36 0.01 -4.73 1.76
N CYS A 37 -0.86 -3.75 1.97
CA CYS A 37 -0.65 -2.71 2.98
C CYS A 37 -0.60 -3.26 4.42
N ASN A 38 -1.44 -4.24 4.76
CA ASN A 38 -1.59 -4.70 6.15
C ASN A 38 -0.84 -6.01 6.45
N THR A 39 -0.51 -6.79 5.43
CA THR A 39 0.14 -8.09 5.60
C THR A 39 1.45 -8.18 4.85
N GLY A 40 1.50 -7.75 3.59
CA GLY A 40 2.69 -7.89 2.75
C GLY A 40 3.82 -6.92 3.14
N TRP A 41 3.57 -5.62 3.00
CA TRP A 41 4.54 -4.56 3.18
C TRP A 41 5.13 -4.44 4.59
N PRO A 42 4.35 -4.62 5.68
CA PRO A 42 4.90 -4.58 7.04
C PRO A 42 5.96 -5.65 7.34
N GLN A 43 6.02 -6.73 6.55
CA GLN A 43 7.02 -7.78 6.72
C GLN A 43 8.40 -7.37 6.21
N TYR A 44 8.49 -6.34 5.36
CA TYR A 44 9.78 -5.87 4.85
C TYR A 44 10.38 -4.83 5.79
N LYS A 45 11.68 -4.98 6.07
CA LYS A 45 12.47 -3.99 6.79
C LYS A 45 13.05 -3.02 5.76
N LEU A 46 12.58 -1.77 5.72
CA LEU A 46 12.98 -0.73 4.76
C LEU A 46 14.31 -0.04 5.13
N GLY A 47 15.23 -0.78 5.78
CA GLY A 47 16.44 -0.26 6.44
C GLY A 47 16.17 0.24 7.87
N ASP A 48 17.23 0.49 8.67
CA ASP A 48 17.26 1.11 10.01
C ASP A 48 15.99 0.97 10.89
N HIS A 49 15.41 -0.24 10.94
CA HIS A 49 14.18 -0.56 11.67
C HIS A 49 12.88 0.13 11.20
N GLU A 50 12.89 0.78 10.04
CA GLU A 50 11.70 1.37 9.45
C GLU A 50 10.82 0.26 8.84
N GLN A 51 9.60 0.12 9.36
CA GLN A 51 8.60 -0.83 8.87
C GLN A 51 7.41 -0.09 8.29
N TRP A 52 6.82 -0.63 7.23
CA TRP A 52 5.58 -0.10 6.69
C TRP A 52 4.45 -0.24 7.73
N PRO A 53 3.76 0.84 8.12
CA PRO A 53 2.71 0.77 9.14
C PRO A 53 1.40 0.19 8.60
N LEU A 54 0.61 -0.38 9.51
CA LEU A 54 -0.77 -0.80 9.20
C LEU A 54 -1.60 0.39 8.73
N ASN A 55 -2.43 0.16 7.71
CA ASN A 55 -3.22 1.18 6.99
C ASN A 55 -2.38 2.25 6.25
N GLY A 56 -1.06 2.07 6.17
CA GLY A 56 -0.17 2.85 5.33
C GLY A 56 0.29 4.17 5.92
N MET A 57 1.22 4.81 5.21
CA MET A 57 1.75 6.14 5.55
C MET A 57 1.92 6.98 4.29
N LEU A 58 2.04 8.29 4.47
CA LEU A 58 2.30 9.27 3.40
C LEU A 58 3.77 9.74 3.39
N ASN A 59 4.68 9.01 4.03
CA ASN A 59 6.10 9.34 3.94
C ASN A 59 6.64 8.94 2.57
N TYR A 60 6.81 9.94 1.70
CA TYR A 60 7.31 9.77 0.35
C TYR A 60 8.60 8.97 0.26
N ILE A 61 9.55 9.17 1.19
CA ILE A 61 10.83 8.44 1.19
C ILE A 61 10.59 6.95 1.41
N THR A 62 9.72 6.60 2.36
CA THR A 62 9.38 5.21 2.69
C THR A 62 8.63 4.54 1.54
N ILE A 63 7.69 5.26 0.90
CA ILE A 63 6.94 4.77 -0.27
C ILE A 63 7.89 4.55 -1.46
N LEU A 64 8.82 5.47 -1.72
CA LEU A 64 9.82 5.36 -2.79
C LEU A 64 10.78 4.18 -2.57
N LYS A 65 11.25 3.98 -1.33
CA LYS A 65 12.07 2.80 -1.00
C LYS A 65 11.31 1.50 -1.29
N LEU A 66 10.02 1.45 -0.95
CA LEU A 66 9.17 0.28 -1.20
C LEU A 66 8.96 0.03 -2.69
N ASP A 67 8.71 1.09 -3.46
CA ASP A 67 8.54 1.04 -4.92
C ASP A 67 9.80 0.52 -5.61
N LEU A 68 10.96 1.08 -5.28
CA LEU A 68 12.26 0.64 -5.80
C LEU A 68 12.59 -0.80 -5.39
N TYR A 69 12.18 -1.22 -4.19
CA TYR A 69 12.36 -2.60 -3.75
C TYR A 69 11.57 -3.57 -4.61
N TYR A 70 10.29 -3.28 -4.89
CA TYR A 70 9.45 -4.12 -5.74
C TYR A 70 9.88 -4.13 -7.20
N TRP A 71 10.34 -2.98 -7.70
CA TRP A 71 10.94 -2.89 -9.02
C TRP A 71 12.19 -3.77 -9.14
N ARG A 72 13.08 -3.75 -8.13
CA ARG A 72 14.28 -4.62 -8.12
C ARG A 72 13.95 -6.11 -7.99
N LEU A 73 12.85 -6.48 -7.34
CA LEU A 73 12.39 -7.87 -7.25
C LEU A 73 11.76 -8.39 -8.54
N GLY A 74 11.56 -7.56 -9.56
CA GLY A 74 10.86 -7.93 -10.80
C GLY A 74 9.38 -8.23 -10.58
N LYS A 75 8.79 -7.63 -9.53
CA LYS A 75 7.38 -7.82 -9.15
C LYS A 75 6.53 -6.69 -9.70
N ASP A 76 6.54 -6.55 -11.02
CA ASP A 76 5.90 -5.43 -11.73
C ASP A 76 4.39 -5.33 -11.45
N SER A 77 3.73 -6.46 -11.16
CA SER A 77 2.31 -6.47 -10.78
C SER A 77 1.99 -5.89 -9.39
N GLU A 78 3.01 -5.66 -8.54
CA GLU A 78 2.86 -5.07 -7.21
C GLU A 78 3.12 -3.56 -7.21
N VAL A 79 3.86 -3.05 -8.20
CA VAL A 79 4.26 -1.64 -8.34
C VAL A 79 3.06 -0.67 -8.42
N PRO A 80 2.00 -0.94 -9.21
CA PRO A 80 0.85 -0.03 -9.27
C PRO A 80 0.16 0.20 -7.92
N TYR A 81 0.21 -0.78 -7.00
CA TYR A 81 -0.35 -0.64 -5.67
C TYR A 81 0.46 0.32 -4.80
N VAL A 82 1.78 0.35 -4.95
CA VAL A 82 2.66 1.30 -4.24
C VAL A 82 2.51 2.70 -4.83
N GLN A 83 2.38 2.80 -6.15
CA GLN A 83 2.15 4.07 -6.85
C GLN A 83 0.83 4.74 -6.45
N ALA A 84 -0.20 3.97 -6.10
CA ALA A 84 -1.44 4.52 -5.54
C ALA A 84 -1.19 5.32 -4.24
N PHE A 85 -0.22 4.92 -3.40
CA PHE A 85 0.19 5.68 -2.22
C PHE A 85 1.08 6.89 -2.56
N MET A 86 1.82 6.86 -3.68
CA MET A 86 2.59 8.04 -4.14
C MET A 86 1.70 9.13 -4.73
N ALA A 87 0.56 8.75 -5.32
CA ALA A 87 -0.39 9.67 -5.94
C ALA A 87 -1.35 10.32 -4.93
N LEU A 88 -1.37 9.83 -3.68
CA LEU A 88 -2.17 10.37 -2.58
C LEU A 88 -1.45 11.53 -1.89
#